data_AF-A0A1G8AZA5-F1
#
_entry.id   AF-A0A1G8AZA5-F1
#
_cell.length_a   1.000
_cell.length_b   1.000
_cell.length_c   1.000
_cell.angle_alpha   90.00
_cell.angle_beta   90.00
_cell.angle_gamma   90.00
#
_symmetry.space_group_name_H-M   'P 1'
#
loop_
_entity.id
_entity.type
_entity.pdbx_description
1 polymer ?
#
loop_
_entity_poly.entity_id
_entity_poly.type
_entity_poly.pdbx_seq_one_letter_code
_entity_poly.pdbx_strand_id
1 'polypeptide(L)'
;MEAARAVDKNWMILFGASNAVDSLKIQDKARVVRGSARFDEEEAADYDPELVKMIIEDTVTNKEGKIIDLFDCSTDLLRIPELIGTTLGYVRKTLIRAGRLAKTSRYGGGKRKVVQLTLDGKFVDEFDSHTHAAEMTGIGRVNISAACSGGQKTAGGYIFKSKEKYLAEE
;
A
#
# COMPACT_ATOMS: atom_id res chain seq x y z
N MET A 1 -5.67 47.89 -28.22
CA MET A 1 -4.26 47.98 -28.65
C MET A 1 -3.50 48.48 -27.43
N GLU A 2 -2.46 47.87 -26.87
CA GLU A 2 -1.66 46.71 -27.22
C GLU A 2 -0.82 46.41 -25.96
N ALA A 3 -0.43 45.15 -25.77
CA ALA A 3 0.24 44.63 -24.59
C ALA A 3 1.71 45.07 -24.46
N ALA A 4 2.24 45.12 -23.23
CA ALA A 4 3.61 44.67 -22.94
C ALA A 4 3.90 44.51 -21.43
N ARG A 5 4.23 43.27 -21.05
CA ARG A 5 5.32 42.82 -20.16
C ARG A 5 5.53 43.47 -18.78
N ALA A 6 5.39 42.65 -17.74
CA ALA A 6 6.44 42.47 -16.73
C ALA A 6 6.20 41.15 -15.96
N VAL A 7 7.13 40.21 -16.12
CA VAL A 7 7.35 39.11 -15.18
C VAL A 7 8.22 39.68 -14.08
N ASP A 8 7.78 39.66 -12.83
CA ASP A 8 8.70 39.84 -11.72
C ASP A 8 8.51 38.75 -10.67
N LYS A 9 9.61 38.05 -10.43
CA LYS A 9 9.79 36.93 -9.51
C LYS A 9 10.37 37.51 -8.23
N ASN A 10 9.54 37.91 -7.27
CA ASN A 10 10.04 38.14 -5.92
C ASN A 10 8.91 38.17 -4.86
N TRP A 11 8.40 37.00 -4.47
CA TRP A 11 7.78 36.84 -3.14
C TRP A 11 8.66 35.89 -2.34
N MET A 12 9.81 36.40 -1.94
CA MET A 12 10.49 35.94 -0.75
C MET A 12 10.77 37.19 0.10
N ILE A 13 10.57 37.01 1.40
CA ILE A 13 10.96 37.86 2.54
C ILE A 13 9.89 38.86 3.02
N LEU A 14 9.70 38.84 4.36
CA LEU A 14 8.94 39.71 5.28
C LEU A 14 7.58 39.12 5.65
N PHE A 15 7.38 38.46 6.80
CA PHE A 15 7.77 38.88 8.15
C PHE A 15 7.96 37.67 9.08
N GLY A 16 9.03 37.72 9.88
CA GLY A 16 9.11 36.97 11.12
C GLY A 16 8.45 37.78 12.25
N ALA A 17 7.62 37.10 13.05
CA ALA A 17 7.35 37.46 14.42
C ALA A 17 7.18 36.18 15.23
N SER A 18 8.06 36.02 16.20
CA SER A 18 8.10 34.97 17.21
C SER A 18 6.91 35.10 18.17
N ASN A 19 6.23 34.00 18.50
CA ASN A 19 6.23 33.44 19.87
C ASN A 19 5.33 32.20 19.98
N ALA A 20 5.96 31.13 20.47
CA ALA A 20 5.47 30.08 21.37
C ALA A 20 4.00 29.62 21.23
N VAL A 21 3.79 28.32 20.99
CA VAL A 21 3.70 27.32 22.07
C VAL A 21 3.71 25.90 21.48
N ASP A 22 4.32 25.02 22.27
CA ASP A 22 4.11 23.58 22.37
C ASP A 22 4.49 22.64 21.23
N SER A 23 5.61 21.98 21.52
CA SER A 23 5.89 20.60 21.17
C SER A 23 4.65 19.72 21.35
N LEU A 24 4.11 19.16 20.26
CA LEU A 24 3.43 17.87 20.34
C LEU A 24 3.96 16.94 19.25
N LYS A 25 4.73 15.95 19.72
CA LYS A 25 4.94 14.69 19.01
C LYS A 25 3.57 14.09 18.73
N ILE A 26 3.17 14.01 17.47
CA ILE A 26 2.13 13.07 17.05
C ILE A 26 2.84 11.94 16.31
N GLN A 27 3.49 11.10 17.10
CA GLN A 27 3.48 9.68 16.77
C GLN A 27 2.13 9.18 17.24
N ASP A 28 1.18 8.93 16.34
CA ASP A 28 0.10 8.03 16.69
C ASP A 28 -0.34 7.13 15.55
N LYS A 29 -0.38 5.86 15.94
CA LYS A 29 -0.65 4.65 15.20
C LYS A 29 -1.90 4.80 14.31
N ALA A 30 -1.74 4.50 13.02
CA ALA A 30 -2.85 4.15 12.15
C ALA A 30 -3.58 2.92 12.71
N ARG A 31 -4.66 3.18 13.46
CA ARG A 31 -5.62 2.18 13.90
C ARG A 31 -6.52 1.85 12.72
N VAL A 32 -6.42 0.61 12.24
CA VAL A 32 -7.34 0.02 11.26
C VAL A 32 -8.74 0.04 11.88
N VAL A 33 -9.58 0.97 11.44
CA VAL A 33 -11.02 0.93 11.71
C VAL A 33 -11.70 0.46 10.43
N ARG A 34 -12.14 -0.79 10.44
CA ARG A 34 -13.23 -1.23 9.56
C ARG A 34 -14.49 -0.58 10.09
N GLY A 35 -15.14 0.25 9.31
CA GLY A 35 -16.43 0.83 9.66
C GLY A 35 -16.78 1.94 8.69
N SER A 36 -17.99 1.86 8.12
CA SER A 36 -18.56 2.85 7.20
C SER A 36 -18.25 4.28 7.62
N ALA A 37 -17.40 4.96 6.85
CA ALA A 37 -17.21 6.38 6.99
C ALA A 37 -18.42 7.09 6.36
N ARG A 38 -19.26 7.68 7.22
CA ARG A 38 -19.88 8.96 6.86
C ARG A 38 -18.73 9.93 6.69
N PHE A 39 -18.53 10.42 5.48
CA PHE A 39 -17.51 11.41 5.20
C PHE A 39 -18.10 12.77 5.57
N ASP A 40 -17.61 13.34 6.66
CA ASP A 40 -17.80 14.75 6.96
C ASP A 40 -17.06 15.56 5.87
N GLU A 41 -17.78 16.51 5.30
CA GLU A 41 -17.53 17.15 4.00
C GLU A 41 -16.51 18.30 4.06
N GLU A 42 -15.77 18.44 5.15
CA GLU A 42 -14.97 19.62 5.43
C GLU A 42 -13.48 19.30 5.39
N GLU A 43 -12.76 20.01 4.51
CA GLU A 43 -11.29 20.13 4.42
C GLU A 43 -10.56 19.27 3.36
N ALA A 44 -11.00 19.38 2.09
CA ALA A 44 -10.17 19.04 0.92
C ALA A 44 -9.39 20.28 0.45
N ALA A 45 -8.31 20.64 1.17
CA ALA A 45 -7.64 21.93 1.02
C ALA A 45 -6.86 22.17 -0.29
N ASP A 46 -6.71 21.17 -1.18
CA ASP A 46 -5.84 21.29 -2.37
C ASP A 46 -6.48 20.78 -3.70
N TYR A 47 -7.80 20.52 -3.74
CA TYR A 47 -8.45 20.05 -4.96
C TYR A 47 -8.82 21.22 -5.89
N ASP A 48 -8.03 21.42 -6.95
CA ASP A 48 -8.35 22.38 -8.01
C ASP A 48 -9.08 21.69 -9.18
N PRO A 49 -10.40 21.89 -9.35
CA PRO A 49 -11.18 21.26 -10.40
C PRO A 49 -10.80 21.71 -11.82
N GLU A 50 -10.28 22.93 -11.99
CA GLU A 50 -9.87 23.44 -13.30
C GLU A 50 -8.60 22.74 -13.78
N LEU A 51 -7.65 22.54 -12.87
CA LEU A 51 -6.41 21.82 -13.13
C LEU A 51 -6.68 20.35 -13.52
N VAL A 52 -7.60 19.68 -12.81
CA VAL A 52 -8.02 18.31 -13.13
C VAL A 52 -8.61 18.23 -14.54
N LYS A 53 -9.48 19.18 -14.91
CA LYS A 53 -10.08 19.25 -16.25
C LYS A 53 -9.02 19.46 -17.34
N MET A 54 -8.07 20.35 -17.11
CA MET A 54 -6.96 20.62 -18.04
C MET A 54 -6.13 19.34 -18.32
N ILE A 55 -5.82 18.57 -17.28
CA ILE A 55 -5.06 17.31 -17.41
C ILE A 55 -5.85 16.25 -18.20
N ILE A 56 -7.16 16.16 -17.99
CA ILE A 56 -8.02 15.22 -18.71
C ILE A 56 -8.09 15.57 -20.20
N GLU A 57 -8.30 16.85 -20.50
CA GLU A 57 -8.46 17.37 -21.86
C GLU A 57 -7.14 17.43 -22.64
N ASP A 58 -5.99 17.35 -21.97
CA ASP A 58 -4.68 17.34 -22.63
C ASP A 58 -4.54 16.15 -23.59
N THR A 59 -4.27 16.42 -24.85
CA THR A 59 -4.12 15.38 -25.90
C THR A 59 -2.67 14.95 -26.08
N VAL A 60 -1.71 15.67 -25.48
CA VAL A 60 -0.28 15.43 -25.64
C VAL A 60 0.21 14.37 -24.65
N THR A 61 -0.29 14.38 -23.42
CA THR A 61 0.13 13.43 -22.39
C THR A 61 -0.47 12.03 -22.59
N ASN A 62 0.40 11.03 -22.47
CA ASN A 62 0.00 9.64 -22.42
C ASN A 62 -0.86 9.36 -21.17
N LYS A 63 -1.67 8.29 -21.22
CA LYS A 63 -2.52 7.88 -20.08
C LYS A 63 -1.74 7.73 -18.76
N GLU A 64 -0.49 7.25 -18.82
CA GLU A 64 0.35 7.12 -17.63
C GLU A 64 0.78 8.47 -17.04
N GLY A 65 1.07 9.45 -17.91
CA GLY A 65 1.38 10.82 -17.48
C GLY A 65 0.21 11.45 -16.77
N LYS A 66 -1.00 11.38 -17.37
CA LYS A 66 -2.23 11.87 -16.75
C LYS A 66 -2.50 11.26 -15.37
N ILE A 67 -2.19 9.96 -15.18
CA ILE A 67 -2.34 9.30 -13.89
C ILE A 67 -1.40 9.90 -12.84
N ILE A 68 -0.16 10.18 -13.21
CA ILE A 68 0.84 10.76 -12.31
C ILE A 68 0.47 12.20 -12.00
N ASP A 69 0.14 13.00 -13.01
CA ASP A 69 -0.19 14.41 -12.85
C ASP A 69 -1.46 14.59 -12.00
N LEU A 70 -2.51 13.77 -12.23
CA LEU A 70 -3.71 13.79 -11.38
C LEU A 70 -3.39 13.39 -9.93
N PHE A 71 -2.53 12.40 -9.72
CA PHE A 71 -2.11 11.99 -8.38
C PHE A 71 -1.28 13.08 -7.68
N ASP A 72 -0.39 13.75 -8.41
CA ASP A 72 0.44 14.84 -7.91
C ASP A 72 -0.40 16.11 -7.63
N CYS A 73 -1.55 16.27 -8.29
CA CYS A 73 -2.57 17.30 -7.99
C CYS A 73 -3.54 16.88 -6.86
N SER A 74 -3.12 16.00 -5.96
CA SER A 74 -3.91 15.52 -4.81
C SER A 74 -5.26 14.89 -5.18
N THR A 75 -5.44 14.39 -6.40
CA THR A 75 -6.67 13.68 -6.77
C THR A 75 -6.72 12.32 -6.07
N ASP A 76 -7.87 12.01 -5.47
CA ASP A 76 -8.11 10.72 -4.83
C ASP A 76 -7.79 9.54 -5.77
N LEU A 77 -7.00 8.60 -5.27
CA LEU A 77 -6.58 7.41 -6.01
C LEU A 77 -7.77 6.61 -6.58
N LEU A 78 -8.92 6.66 -5.92
CA LEU A 78 -10.15 5.98 -6.34
C LEU A 78 -10.90 6.73 -7.45
N ARG A 79 -10.68 8.04 -7.59
CA ARG A 79 -11.34 8.91 -8.58
C ARG A 79 -10.58 8.96 -9.90
N ILE A 80 -9.25 8.88 -9.87
CA ILE A 80 -8.39 8.81 -11.08
C ILE A 80 -8.88 7.77 -12.12
N PRO A 81 -9.21 6.51 -11.77
CA PRO A 81 -9.67 5.53 -12.77
C PRO A 81 -11.01 5.91 -13.42
N GLU A 82 -11.89 6.62 -12.71
CA GLU A 82 -13.18 7.09 -13.24
C GLU A 82 -12.96 8.22 -14.26
N LEU A 83 -12.04 9.14 -13.98
CA LEU A 83 -11.75 10.29 -14.84
C LEU A 83 -11.08 9.89 -16.17
N ILE A 84 -10.18 8.90 -16.14
CA ILE A 84 -9.42 8.47 -17.34
C ILE A 84 -10.12 7.29 -18.05
N GLY A 85 -11.06 6.62 -17.38
CA GLY A 85 -11.69 5.39 -17.89
C GLY A 85 -10.73 4.20 -17.86
N THR A 86 -10.14 3.92 -16.69
CA THR A 86 -9.19 2.79 -16.51
C THR A 86 -9.51 1.99 -15.25
N THR A 87 -8.66 1.01 -14.91
CA THR A 87 -8.81 0.23 -13.68
C THR A 87 -7.92 0.77 -12.58
N LEU A 88 -8.40 0.73 -11.33
CA LEU A 88 -7.60 1.06 -10.15
C LEU A 88 -6.30 0.25 -10.06
N GLY A 89 -6.31 -0.99 -10.54
CA GLY A 89 -5.12 -1.84 -10.61
C GLY A 89 -4.06 -1.31 -11.58
N TYR A 90 -4.47 -0.75 -12.71
CA TYR A 90 -3.56 -0.10 -13.66
C TYR A 90 -2.97 1.19 -13.08
N VAL A 91 -3.82 2.03 -12.48
CA VAL A 91 -3.40 3.26 -11.78
C VAL A 91 -2.36 2.96 -10.70
N ARG A 92 -2.64 2.01 -9.81
CA ARG A 92 -1.69 1.58 -8.75
C ARG A 92 -0.36 1.10 -9.31
N LYS A 93 -0.37 0.26 -10.34
CA LYS A 93 0.87 -0.23 -10.96
C LYS A 93 1.69 0.91 -11.56
N THR A 94 1.03 1.88 -12.21
CA THR A 94 1.67 3.06 -12.81
C THR A 94 2.33 3.92 -11.74
N LEU A 95 1.61 4.26 -10.67
CA LEU A 95 2.16 5.05 -9.57
C LEU A 95 3.30 4.34 -8.82
N ILE A 96 3.23 3.01 -8.66
CA ILE A 96 4.33 2.22 -8.09
C ILE A 96 5.58 2.27 -8.99
N ARG A 97 5.42 2.17 -10.32
CA ARG A 97 6.54 2.27 -11.27
C ARG A 97 7.14 3.67 -11.28
N ALA A 98 6.29 4.69 -11.15
CA ALA A 98 6.70 6.10 -11.05
C ALA A 98 7.25 6.48 -9.66
N GLY A 99 7.27 5.56 -8.70
CA GLY A 99 7.78 5.80 -7.34
C GLY A 99 6.86 6.67 -6.46
N ARG A 100 5.63 6.96 -6.90
CA ARG A 100 4.62 7.73 -6.15
C ARG A 100 3.92 6.92 -5.07
N LEU A 101 3.89 5.59 -5.24
CA LEU A 101 3.35 4.66 -4.25
C LEU A 101 4.37 3.57 -3.91
N ALA A 102 4.47 3.23 -2.62
CA ALA A 102 5.24 2.08 -2.20
C ALA A 102 4.58 0.77 -2.69
N LYS A 103 5.40 -0.24 -3.00
CA LYS A 103 4.90 -1.58 -3.27
C LYS A 103 4.20 -2.11 -2.03
N THR A 104 2.88 -2.26 -2.09
CA THR A 104 2.17 -3.07 -1.10
C THR A 104 2.50 -4.53 -1.41
N SER A 105 3.19 -5.21 -0.49
CA SER A 105 3.38 -6.64 -0.64
C SER A 105 2.00 -7.31 -0.64
N ARG A 106 1.62 -7.96 -1.74
CA ARG A 106 0.35 -8.73 -1.82
C ARG A 106 0.29 -9.86 -0.78
N TYR A 107 1.44 -10.25 -0.25
CA TYR A 107 1.56 -11.08 0.93
C TYR A 107 2.08 -10.17 2.03
N GLY A 108 1.19 -9.65 2.89
CA GLY A 108 1.63 -8.95 4.09
C GLY A 108 2.80 -9.72 4.70
N GLY A 109 3.98 -9.10 4.67
CA GLY A 109 5.27 -9.74 4.99
C GLY A 109 5.42 -10.04 6.48
N GLY A 110 4.30 -10.33 7.16
CA GLY A 110 4.31 -10.96 8.46
C GLY A 110 5.03 -12.28 8.33
N LYS A 111 6.01 -12.50 9.20
CA LYS A 111 6.63 -13.80 9.43
C LYS A 111 5.50 -14.76 9.81
N ARG A 112 4.99 -15.51 8.83
CA ARG A 112 3.94 -16.50 9.07
C ARG A 112 4.61 -17.69 9.72
N LYS A 113 4.42 -17.80 11.03
CA LYS A 113 4.91 -18.93 11.80
C LYS A 113 4.22 -20.21 11.35
N VAL A 114 4.99 -21.28 11.27
CA VAL A 114 4.53 -22.58 10.83
C VAL A 114 4.88 -23.61 11.89
N VAL A 115 3.99 -24.58 12.09
CA VAL A 115 4.19 -25.71 12.97
C VAL A 115 4.32 -26.97 12.13
N GLN A 116 5.25 -27.83 12.53
CA GLN A 116 5.47 -29.15 11.95
C GLN A 116 4.84 -30.19 12.87
N LEU A 117 4.05 -31.06 12.26
CA LEU A 117 3.36 -32.16 12.91
C LEU A 117 3.80 -33.48 12.27
N THR A 118 3.77 -34.57 13.04
CA THR A 118 3.89 -35.91 12.48
C THR A 118 2.65 -36.28 11.67
N LEU A 119 2.70 -37.39 10.93
CA LEU A 119 1.54 -37.94 10.21
C LEU A 119 0.39 -38.32 11.16
N ASP A 120 0.73 -38.62 12.41
CA ASP A 120 -0.24 -38.92 13.48
C ASP A 120 -0.80 -37.64 14.14
N GLY A 121 -0.41 -36.45 13.65
CA GLY A 121 -0.88 -35.17 14.18
C GLY A 121 -0.18 -34.70 15.47
N LYS A 122 0.93 -35.32 15.87
CA LYS A 122 1.69 -34.88 17.05
C LYS A 122 2.57 -33.70 16.73
N PHE A 123 2.62 -32.72 17.63
CA PHE A 123 3.52 -31.58 17.51
C PHE A 123 5.00 -32.02 17.52
N VAL A 124 5.77 -31.51 16.56
CA VAL A 124 7.21 -31.76 16.45
C VAL A 124 7.99 -30.49 16.73
N ASP A 125 7.73 -29.43 15.95
CA ASP A 125 8.50 -28.18 16.03
C ASP A 125 7.73 -26.96 15.51
N GLU A 126 8.19 -25.76 15.87
CA GLU A 126 7.67 -24.46 15.40
C GLU A 126 8.79 -23.64 14.73
N PHE A 127 8.48 -23.07 13.57
CA PHE A 127 9.38 -22.18 12.85
C PHE A 127 8.76 -20.80 12.65
N ASP A 128 9.59 -19.76 12.71
CA ASP A 128 9.14 -18.37 12.52
C ASP A 128 8.70 -18.05 11.09
N SER A 129 9.17 -18.81 10.10
CA SER A 129 8.88 -18.58 8.68
C SER A 129 9.01 -19.87 7.87
N HIS A 130 8.34 -19.92 6.73
CA HIS A 130 8.47 -20.98 5.73
C HIS A 130 9.91 -21.14 5.23
N THR A 131 10.67 -20.05 5.16
CA THR A 131 12.09 -20.10 4.77
C THR A 131 12.92 -20.78 5.85
N HIS A 132 12.68 -20.43 7.12
CA HIS A 132 13.38 -21.04 8.24
C HIS A 132 13.06 -22.54 8.36
N ALA A 133 11.78 -22.91 8.19
CA ALA A 133 11.36 -24.31 8.14
C ALA A 133 12.05 -25.06 6.99
N ALA A 134 12.18 -24.45 5.81
CA ALA A 134 12.84 -25.06 4.67
C ALA A 134 14.33 -25.31 4.91
N GLU A 135 15.02 -24.37 5.57
CA GLU A 135 16.44 -24.50 5.94
C GLU A 135 16.66 -25.62 6.96
N MET A 136 15.80 -25.68 7.99
CA MET A 136 15.93 -26.67 9.07
C MET A 136 15.54 -28.08 8.63
N THR A 137 14.51 -28.22 7.79
CA THR A 137 13.97 -29.52 7.36
C THR A 137 14.55 -30.02 6.03
N GLY A 138 15.23 -29.16 5.28
CA GLY A 138 15.66 -29.44 3.90
C GLY A 138 14.51 -29.54 2.89
N ILE A 139 13.27 -29.26 3.29
CA ILE A 139 12.09 -29.35 2.43
C ILE A 139 11.90 -28.03 1.70
N GLY A 140 11.64 -28.08 0.38
CA GLY A 140 11.43 -26.86 -0.42
C GLY A 140 10.32 -25.96 0.15
N ARG A 141 10.62 -24.65 0.29
CA ARG A 141 9.67 -23.62 0.79
C ARG A 141 8.30 -23.66 0.10
N VAL A 142 8.27 -23.94 -1.20
CA VAL A 142 7.03 -24.04 -1.98
C VAL A 142 6.15 -25.18 -1.49
N ASN A 143 6.74 -26.33 -1.15
CA ASN A 143 6.01 -27.50 -0.64
C ASN A 143 5.44 -27.23 0.75
N ILE A 144 6.21 -26.58 1.62
CA ILE A 144 5.75 -26.17 2.95
C ILE A 144 4.59 -25.18 2.83
N SER A 145 4.72 -24.17 1.97
CA SER A 145 3.65 -23.18 1.74
C SER A 145 2.38 -23.82 1.16
N ALA A 146 2.53 -24.78 0.25
CA ALA A 146 1.41 -25.52 -0.32
C ALA A 146 0.72 -26.39 0.74
N ALA A 147 1.49 -27.05 1.61
CA ALA A 147 0.96 -27.82 2.74
C ALA A 147 0.17 -26.95 3.72
N CYS A 148 0.69 -25.79 4.14
CA CYS A 148 -0.03 -24.88 5.04
C CYS A 148 -1.32 -24.31 4.43
N SER A 149 -1.35 -24.17 3.10
CA SER A 149 -2.51 -23.65 2.37
C SER A 149 -3.56 -24.72 2.05
N GLY A 150 -3.25 -26.00 2.33
CA GLY A 150 -4.11 -27.15 2.00
C GLY A 150 -4.00 -27.64 0.56
N GLY A 151 -3.05 -27.11 -0.23
CA GLY A 151 -2.76 -27.58 -1.58
C GLY A 151 -2.01 -28.91 -1.61
N GLN A 152 -1.37 -29.29 -0.50
CA GLN A 152 -0.74 -30.58 -0.29
C GLN A 152 -1.12 -31.11 1.11
N LYS A 153 -1.30 -32.42 1.25
CA LYS A 153 -1.64 -33.04 2.56
C LYS A 153 -0.42 -33.22 3.45
N THR A 154 0.75 -33.44 2.84
CA THR A 154 2.03 -33.67 3.52
C THR A 154 3.14 -33.01 2.72
N ALA A 155 4.25 -32.68 3.39
CA ALA A 155 5.49 -32.28 2.76
C ALA A 155 6.65 -32.99 3.46
N GLY A 156 7.47 -33.71 2.69
CA GLY A 156 8.64 -34.42 3.23
C GLY A 156 8.35 -35.43 4.35
N GLY A 157 7.15 -36.03 4.37
CA GLY A 157 6.75 -36.99 5.42
C GLY A 157 6.16 -36.34 6.68
N TYR A 158 5.97 -35.02 6.70
CA TYR A 158 5.36 -34.28 7.81
C TYR A 158 4.13 -33.49 7.36
N ILE A 159 3.30 -33.10 8.32
CA ILE A 159 2.18 -32.20 8.10
C ILE A 159 2.61 -30.80 8.56
N PHE A 160 2.45 -29.80 7.70
CA PHE A 160 2.74 -28.40 8.06
C PHE A 160 1.46 -27.60 8.14
N LYS A 161 1.24 -26.94 9.28
CA LYS A 161 0.13 -26.00 9.47
C LYS A 161 0.68 -24.62 9.81
N SER A 162 -0.06 -23.58 9.45
CA SER A 162 0.19 -22.25 9.98
C SER A 162 -0.14 -22.23 11.48
N LYS A 163 0.68 -21.58 12.30
CA LYS A 163 0.47 -21.49 13.75
C LYS A 163 -0.93 -21.00 14.12
N GLU A 164 -1.43 -19.99 13.40
CA GLU A 164 -2.77 -19.44 13.58
C GLU A 164 -3.88 -20.50 13.42
N LYS A 165 -3.73 -21.43 12.45
CA LYS A 165 -4.71 -22.50 12.24
C LYS A 165 -4.59 -23.59 13.29
N TYR A 166 -3.37 -23.95 13.67
CA TYR A 166 -3.12 -24.95 14.70
C TYR A 166 -3.77 -24.53 16.04
N LEU A 167 -3.56 -23.28 16.45
CA LEU A 167 -4.16 -22.73 17.68
C LEU A 167 -5.68 -22.53 17.61
N ALA A 168 -6.28 -22.54 16.41
CA ALA A 168 -7.73 -22.40 16.25
C ALA A 168 -8.45 -23.75 16.30
N GLU A 169 -7.72 -24.85 16.14
CA GLU A 169 -8.25 -26.22 16.13
C GLU A 169 -8.08 -26.95 17.47
N GLU A 170 -7.35 -26.35 18.42
CA GLU A 170 -7.09 -26.85 19.78
C GLU A 170 -7.84 -26.01 20.82
#